data_AF-A0A3T0N0P1-F1
#
_entry.id   AF-A0A3T0N0P1-F1
#
_cell.length_a   1.000
_cell.length_b   1.000
_cell.length_c   1.000
_cell.angle_alpha   90.00
_cell.angle_beta   90.00
_cell.angle_gamma   90.00
#
_symmetry.space_group_name_H-M   'P 1'
#
loop_
_entity.id
_entity.type
_entity.pdbx_description
1 polymer ?
#
loop_
_entity_poly.entity_id
_entity_poly.type
_entity_poly.pdbx_seq_one_letter_code
_entity_poly.pdbx_strand_id
1 'polypeptide(L)'
;MPPIQDHPLRYQLANELHARPFPTMQGPCTVVFVTIKQEHQAVHRDRDEDLRHLIDLLDRHGAAHPKPGATHHSAQIGRHQLKWEQHTEFVSYMIYSSGVSARAFDPVDFEVFPEDWLDMAPGKRVTSLVFRVQPRPPADEMTRNLVDWFVPESLAVSEVLDGSAVMAGDFRIDPAGHMRFAVFVSPETGSRRVGRIVQRLCEIETYRAMSMLGFSRSRRLSDCIGGLDTHLSEMMVQMTGGQMPADKTLSQLLTISAELEAMAARSAFRFGATSAYEALVDQRISLLREERYEGYQNFADFMLRRYEPAMRTVKSTEARLGILADRARRAGELLRTRVDVERSAQNQALLESMDRRADLALRLQTTVEGLSVVAISYYSVSLVAYAGYPLAALLGLSKGTLTAMITVPVVALVWIAVRRIRKKLH
;
A
#
# COMPACT_ATOMS: atom_id res chain seq x y z
N MET A 1 -15.61 -24.21 -43.25
CA MET A 1 -16.01 -23.43 -42.06
C MET A 1 -15.84 -24.33 -40.84
N PRO A 2 -15.30 -23.85 -39.71
CA PRO A 2 -15.23 -24.68 -38.52
C PRO A 2 -16.66 -25.11 -38.11
N PRO A 3 -16.87 -26.36 -37.66
CA PRO A 3 -18.21 -26.96 -37.52
C PRO A 3 -18.99 -26.48 -36.29
N ILE A 4 -18.43 -25.58 -35.47
CA ILE A 4 -19.00 -25.16 -34.19
C ILE A 4 -18.79 -23.65 -34.02
N GLN A 5 -19.73 -23.00 -33.34
CA GLN A 5 -19.62 -21.59 -32.96
C GLN A 5 -18.47 -21.38 -31.99
N ASP A 6 -17.50 -20.55 -32.38
CA ASP A 6 -16.40 -20.17 -31.51
C ASP A 6 -16.87 -19.25 -30.36
N HIS A 7 -16.19 -19.36 -29.21
CA HIS A 7 -16.36 -18.40 -28.12
C HIS A 7 -16.06 -16.97 -28.64
N PRO A 8 -16.85 -15.94 -28.29
CA PRO A 8 -16.69 -14.58 -28.85
C PRO A 8 -15.29 -13.98 -28.69
N LEU A 9 -14.60 -14.30 -27.59
CA LEU A 9 -13.25 -13.80 -27.30
C LEU A 9 -12.12 -14.65 -27.92
N ARG A 10 -12.41 -15.78 -28.57
CA ARG A 10 -11.38 -16.75 -29.00
C ARG A 10 -10.29 -16.10 -29.86
N TYR A 11 -10.70 -15.36 -30.90
CA TYR A 11 -9.76 -14.71 -31.81
C TYR A 11 -9.05 -13.53 -31.17
N GLN A 12 -9.76 -12.72 -30.37
CA GLN A 12 -9.16 -11.58 -29.68
C GLN A 12 -8.06 -12.02 -28.71
N LEU A 13 -8.35 -13.01 -27.86
CA LEU A 13 -7.39 -13.51 -26.88
C LEU A 13 -6.24 -14.28 -27.53
N ALA A 14 -6.50 -15.02 -28.62
CA ALA A 14 -5.43 -15.67 -29.38
C ALA A 14 -4.50 -14.65 -30.05
N ASN A 15 -5.06 -13.60 -30.65
CA ASN A 15 -4.28 -12.56 -31.32
C ASN A 15 -3.48 -11.70 -30.33
N GLU A 16 -3.96 -11.52 -29.09
CA GLU A 16 -3.22 -10.81 -28.03
C GLU A 16 -1.84 -11.43 -27.77
N LEU A 17 -1.72 -12.76 -27.88
CA LEU A 17 -0.44 -13.47 -27.73
C LEU A 17 0.58 -13.14 -28.84
N HIS A 18 0.09 -12.67 -29.99
CA HIS A 18 0.89 -12.35 -31.18
C HIS A 18 1.04 -10.84 -31.43
N ALA A 19 0.37 -10.03 -30.61
CA ALA A 19 0.29 -8.58 -30.79
C ALA A 19 1.66 -7.88 -30.70
N ARG A 20 2.63 -8.43 -29.97
CA ARG A 20 3.94 -7.80 -29.72
C ARG A 20 5.09 -8.64 -30.26
N PRO A 21 5.28 -8.74 -31.59
CA PRO A 21 6.40 -9.48 -32.15
C PRO A 21 7.73 -8.84 -31.76
N PHE A 22 8.75 -9.69 -31.61
CA PHE A 22 10.12 -9.20 -31.44
C PHE A 22 10.60 -8.51 -32.73
N PRO A 23 11.38 -7.42 -32.61
CA PRO A 23 11.98 -6.81 -33.79
C PRO A 23 12.90 -7.81 -34.51
N THR A 24 13.00 -7.67 -35.82
CA THR A 24 13.96 -8.41 -36.65
C THR A 24 15.10 -7.47 -37.00
N MET A 25 16.32 -7.80 -36.58
CA MET A 25 17.49 -6.94 -36.73
C MET A 25 18.61 -7.73 -37.41
N GLN A 26 19.21 -7.19 -38.46
CA GLN A 26 20.41 -7.75 -39.08
C GLN A 26 21.59 -6.84 -38.75
N GLY A 27 22.68 -7.43 -38.26
CA GLY A 27 23.93 -6.70 -37.99
C GLY A 27 24.71 -6.46 -39.29
N PRO A 28 25.46 -5.34 -39.40
CA PRO A 28 25.56 -4.27 -38.42
C PRO A 28 24.31 -3.38 -38.37
N CYS A 29 23.89 -2.99 -37.16
CA CYS A 29 22.82 -2.04 -36.94
C CYS A 29 23.02 -1.21 -35.66
N THR A 30 22.49 0.00 -35.67
CA THR A 30 22.36 0.87 -34.50
C THR A 30 20.92 0.77 -33.99
N VAL A 31 20.76 0.71 -32.67
CA VAL A 31 19.44 0.78 -32.02
C VAL A 31 19.49 1.87 -30.97
N VAL A 32 18.52 2.78 -31.02
CA VAL A 32 18.29 3.76 -29.96
C VAL A 32 16.96 3.47 -29.28
N PHE A 33 16.92 3.68 -27.98
CA PHE A 33 15.77 3.33 -27.16
C PHE A 33 15.53 4.38 -26.09
N VAL A 34 14.28 4.75 -25.88
CA VAL A 34 13.87 5.66 -24.81
C VAL A 34 12.58 5.19 -24.17
N THR A 35 12.55 5.23 -22.84
CA THR A 35 11.36 4.98 -22.03
C THR A 35 10.93 6.27 -21.34
N ILE A 36 9.68 6.66 -21.52
CA ILE A 36 9.07 7.85 -20.93
C ILE A 36 7.97 7.43 -19.95
N LYS A 37 7.93 8.08 -18.80
CA LYS A 37 6.94 7.85 -17.74
C LYS A 37 6.52 9.16 -17.12
N GLN A 38 5.21 9.33 -16.87
CA GLN A 38 4.73 10.42 -16.02
C GLN A 38 5.25 10.27 -14.59
N GLU A 39 5.74 11.35 -13.99
CA GLU A 39 6.35 11.32 -12.65
C GLU A 39 5.36 10.84 -11.59
N HIS A 40 4.12 11.35 -11.68
CA HIS A 40 3.05 11.12 -10.72
C HIS A 40 1.90 10.34 -11.38
N GLN A 41 1.24 9.48 -10.60
CA GLN A 41 0.02 8.75 -11.00
C GLN A 41 0.08 8.07 -12.38
N ALA A 42 1.25 7.57 -12.80
CA ALA A 42 1.47 7.03 -14.15
C ALA A 42 0.50 5.91 -14.59
N VAL A 43 -0.09 5.18 -13.63
CA VAL A 43 -1.13 4.17 -13.87
C VAL A 43 -2.42 4.78 -14.39
N HIS A 44 -2.75 5.99 -13.93
CA HIS A 44 -3.96 6.73 -14.27
C HIS A 44 -3.68 7.86 -15.28
N ARG A 45 -2.51 7.85 -15.93
CA ARG A 45 -2.19 8.84 -16.95
C ARG A 45 -3.17 8.78 -18.12
N ASP A 46 -3.30 9.89 -18.83
CA ASP A 46 -3.97 9.88 -20.12
C ASP A 46 -3.12 9.11 -21.14
N ARG A 47 -3.60 7.93 -21.54
CA ARG A 47 -2.94 7.07 -22.52
C ARG A 47 -3.06 7.63 -23.94
N ASP A 48 -4.01 8.52 -24.18
CA ASP A 48 -4.17 9.18 -25.48
C ASP A 48 -3.14 10.31 -25.66
N GLU A 49 -2.54 10.84 -24.59
CA GLU A 49 -1.36 11.73 -24.71
C GLU A 49 -0.16 11.00 -25.29
N ASP A 50 0.14 9.78 -24.82
CA ASP A 50 1.23 8.98 -25.38
C ASP A 50 0.99 8.66 -26.87
N LEU A 51 -0.28 8.38 -27.23
CA LEU A 51 -0.66 8.07 -28.61
C LEU A 51 -0.53 9.31 -29.51
N ARG A 52 -0.99 10.47 -29.04
CA ARG A 52 -0.80 11.75 -29.74
C ARG A 52 0.69 12.08 -29.91
N HIS A 53 1.50 11.82 -28.89
CA HIS A 53 2.93 12.03 -28.94
C HIS A 53 3.63 11.12 -29.96
N LEU A 54 3.22 9.84 -30.06
CA LEU A 54 3.65 8.95 -31.14
C LEU A 54 3.22 9.48 -32.52
N ILE A 55 1.95 9.90 -32.66
CA ILE A 55 1.43 10.39 -33.94
C ILE A 55 2.22 11.60 -34.43
N ASP A 56 2.58 12.54 -33.55
CA ASP A 56 3.43 13.69 -33.92
C ASP A 56 4.77 13.24 -34.53
N LEU A 57 5.40 12.20 -33.96
CA LEU A 57 6.63 11.63 -34.54
C LEU A 57 6.36 10.97 -35.90
N LEU A 58 5.26 10.24 -36.03
CA LEU A 58 4.89 9.58 -37.29
C LEU A 58 4.59 10.59 -38.40
N ASP A 59 3.91 11.70 -38.08
CA ASP A 59 3.54 12.76 -39.03
C ASP A 59 4.77 13.47 -39.59
N ARG A 60 5.79 13.73 -38.76
CA ARG A 60 7.09 14.27 -39.20
C ARG A 60 7.77 13.41 -40.26
N HIS A 61 7.45 12.12 -40.30
CA HIS A 61 8.01 11.14 -41.24
C HIS A 61 7.02 10.61 -42.28
N GLY A 62 5.77 11.11 -42.31
CA GLY A 62 4.72 10.62 -43.21
C GLY A 62 4.37 9.13 -43.03
N ALA A 63 4.53 8.60 -41.82
CA ALA A 63 4.34 7.18 -41.54
C ALA A 63 2.88 6.86 -41.16
N ALA A 64 2.46 5.61 -41.40
CA ALA A 64 1.10 5.17 -41.09
C ALA A 64 0.81 5.17 -39.58
N HIS A 65 -0.38 5.61 -39.21
CA HIS A 65 -0.81 5.69 -37.81
C HIS A 65 -1.27 4.35 -37.24
N PRO A 66 -1.14 4.14 -35.93
CA PRO A 66 -1.78 3.03 -35.23
C PRO A 66 -3.31 3.15 -35.28
N LYS A 67 -4.01 2.03 -35.10
CA LYS A 67 -5.47 2.04 -34.89
C LYS A 67 -5.81 2.71 -33.55
N PRO A 68 -7.00 3.33 -33.42
CA PRO A 68 -7.46 3.85 -32.13
C PRO A 68 -7.41 2.77 -31.03
N GLY A 69 -6.91 3.14 -29.85
CA GLY A 69 -6.75 2.23 -28.72
C GLY A 69 -5.60 1.22 -28.84
N ALA A 70 -4.73 1.32 -29.85
CA ALA A 70 -3.56 0.46 -29.96
C ALA A 70 -2.59 0.68 -28.80
N THR A 71 -2.03 -0.42 -28.28
CA THR A 71 -1.04 -0.40 -27.19
C THR A 71 0.37 -0.72 -27.65
N HIS A 72 0.54 -0.88 -28.96
CA HIS A 72 1.80 -1.15 -29.63
C HIS A 72 1.67 -0.73 -31.09
N HIS A 73 2.78 -0.33 -31.70
CA HIS A 73 2.83 0.04 -33.11
C HIS A 73 4.22 -0.20 -33.68
N SER A 74 4.29 -0.60 -34.94
CA SER A 74 5.55 -0.68 -35.68
C SER A 74 5.40 0.03 -37.01
N ALA A 75 6.35 0.89 -37.36
CA ALA A 75 6.32 1.66 -38.58
C ALA A 75 7.73 1.94 -39.11
N GLN A 76 7.86 2.07 -40.43
CA GLN A 76 9.07 2.64 -41.03
C GLN A 76 8.99 4.17 -40.93
N ILE A 77 10.03 4.81 -40.40
CA ILE A 77 10.20 6.27 -40.34
C ILE A 77 11.50 6.65 -41.06
N GLY A 78 11.39 7.20 -42.27
CA GLY A 78 12.55 7.45 -43.13
C GLY A 78 13.33 6.16 -43.43
N ARG A 79 14.61 6.10 -43.05
CA ARG A 79 15.47 4.90 -43.16
C ARG A 79 15.45 3.99 -41.92
N HIS A 80 14.69 4.35 -40.90
CA HIS A 80 14.67 3.65 -39.61
C HIS A 80 13.37 2.88 -39.41
N GLN A 81 13.42 1.84 -38.60
CA GLN A 81 12.27 1.09 -38.12
C GLN A 81 11.96 1.53 -36.69
N LEU A 82 10.73 1.97 -36.46
CA LEU A 82 10.19 2.32 -35.16
C LEU A 82 9.37 1.14 -34.62
N LYS A 83 9.59 0.83 -33.35
CA LYS A 83 8.71 0.01 -32.53
C LYS A 83 8.32 0.82 -31.29
N TRP A 84 7.03 0.94 -31.06
CA TRP A 84 6.44 1.65 -29.94
C TRP A 84 5.61 0.70 -29.10
N GLU A 85 5.76 0.75 -27.77
CA GLU A 85 4.97 -0.06 -26.85
C GLU A 85 4.45 0.80 -25.69
N GLN A 86 3.14 0.76 -25.49
CA GLN A 86 2.47 1.40 -24.37
C GLN A 86 2.22 0.38 -23.26
N HIS A 87 2.80 0.65 -22.10
CA HIS A 87 2.67 -0.15 -20.89
C HIS A 87 1.76 0.56 -19.87
N THR A 88 1.51 -0.11 -18.74
CA THR A 88 0.67 0.42 -17.67
C THR A 88 1.22 1.71 -17.07
N GLU A 89 2.54 1.81 -16.85
CA GLU A 89 3.17 2.95 -16.18
C GLU A 89 4.09 3.79 -17.08
N PHE A 90 4.38 3.35 -18.29
CA PHE A 90 5.35 3.99 -19.17
C PHE A 90 5.07 3.66 -20.64
N VAL A 91 5.77 4.37 -21.52
CA VAL A 91 5.80 4.14 -22.96
C VAL A 91 7.24 4.00 -23.42
N SER A 92 7.50 3.10 -24.36
CA SER A 92 8.83 2.89 -24.92
C SER A 92 8.84 3.14 -26.42
N TYR A 93 9.95 3.71 -26.89
CA TYR A 93 10.25 3.93 -28.29
C TYR A 93 11.59 3.25 -28.58
N MET A 94 11.59 2.33 -29.53
CA MET A 94 12.79 1.70 -30.08
C MET A 94 12.89 2.09 -31.54
N ILE A 95 13.99 2.71 -31.93
CA ILE A 95 14.29 3.00 -33.33
C ILE A 95 15.58 2.28 -33.70
N TYR A 96 15.58 1.59 -34.84
CA TYR A 96 16.76 0.90 -35.33
C TYR A 96 16.94 1.05 -36.84
N SER A 97 18.20 1.03 -37.27
CA SER A 97 18.58 1.13 -38.69
C SER A 97 19.83 0.30 -38.99
N SER A 98 19.97 -0.10 -40.26
CA SER A 98 21.17 -0.78 -40.74
C SER A 98 22.40 0.16 -40.69
N GLY A 99 23.56 -0.44 -40.45
CA GLY A 99 24.82 0.26 -40.28
C GLY A 99 25.08 0.67 -38.84
N VAL A 100 26.32 1.04 -38.57
CA VAL A 100 26.78 1.59 -37.28
C VAL A 100 27.61 2.83 -37.55
N SER A 101 27.55 3.82 -36.66
CA SER A 101 28.34 5.05 -36.79
C SER A 101 29.85 4.77 -36.74
N ALA A 102 30.64 5.66 -37.37
CA ALA A 102 32.10 5.51 -37.39
C ALA A 102 32.69 5.61 -35.99
N ARG A 103 32.24 6.58 -35.21
CA ARG A 103 32.47 6.65 -33.77
C ARG A 103 31.51 5.68 -33.07
N ALA A 104 32.03 4.89 -32.14
CA ALA A 104 31.19 4.01 -31.32
C ALA A 104 30.30 4.85 -30.39
N PHE A 105 29.00 4.54 -30.37
CA PHE A 105 27.98 5.24 -29.57
C PHE A 105 27.97 6.75 -29.84
N ASP A 106 27.96 7.13 -31.12
CA ASP A 106 27.93 8.53 -31.51
C ASP A 106 26.56 9.15 -31.14
N PRO A 107 26.51 10.28 -30.41
CA PRO A 107 25.24 10.93 -30.05
C PRO A 107 24.35 11.25 -31.25
N VAL A 108 24.92 11.42 -32.45
CA VAL A 108 24.17 11.61 -33.70
C VAL A 108 23.20 10.46 -33.98
N ASP A 109 23.48 9.25 -33.48
CA ASP A 109 22.61 8.08 -33.61
C ASP A 109 21.25 8.31 -32.93
N PHE A 110 21.19 9.18 -31.92
CA PHE A 110 19.98 9.49 -31.15
C PHE A 110 19.15 10.64 -31.75
N GLU A 111 19.73 11.44 -32.66
CA GLU A 111 19.05 12.59 -33.31
C GLU A 111 17.84 12.19 -34.18
N VAL A 112 17.63 10.90 -34.40
CA VAL A 112 16.39 10.38 -34.98
C VAL A 112 15.15 10.71 -34.13
N PHE A 113 15.33 10.96 -32.84
CA PHE A 113 14.33 11.63 -32.01
C PHE A 113 14.59 13.13 -32.04
N PRO A 114 13.69 13.95 -32.65
CA PRO A 114 13.87 15.40 -32.67
C PRO A 114 13.88 15.98 -31.25
N GLU A 115 14.73 16.97 -31.00
CA GLU A 115 14.88 17.60 -29.68
C GLU A 115 13.57 18.26 -29.20
N ASP A 116 12.91 19.01 -30.09
CA ASP A 116 11.62 19.64 -29.82
C ASP A 116 10.50 18.62 -29.56
N TRP A 117 10.59 17.44 -30.18
CA TRP A 117 9.69 16.33 -29.88
C TRP A 117 9.95 15.80 -28.48
N LEU A 118 11.21 15.50 -28.13
CA LEU A 118 11.58 15.01 -26.79
C LEU A 118 11.17 15.97 -25.67
N ASP A 119 11.29 17.28 -25.89
CA ASP A 119 10.88 18.31 -24.94
C ASP A 119 9.37 18.32 -24.67
N MET A 120 8.58 17.91 -25.66
CA MET A 120 7.11 17.82 -25.58
C MET A 120 6.62 16.45 -25.09
N ALA A 121 7.52 15.56 -24.66
CA ALA A 121 7.15 14.24 -24.15
C ALA A 121 6.20 14.30 -22.95
N PRO A 122 5.11 13.51 -22.92
CA PRO A 122 4.14 13.47 -21.81
C PRO A 122 4.70 12.70 -20.61
N GLY A 123 5.81 13.16 -20.04
CA GLY A 123 6.48 12.55 -18.89
C GLY A 123 7.96 12.87 -18.83
N LYS A 124 8.70 12.04 -18.09
CA LYS A 124 10.16 12.13 -17.96
C LYS A 124 10.80 10.85 -18.44
N ARG A 125 12.02 10.99 -18.97
CA ARG A 125 12.87 9.89 -19.39
C ARG A 125 13.28 9.05 -18.18
N VAL A 126 12.96 7.77 -18.20
CA VAL A 126 13.37 6.78 -17.19
C VAL A 126 14.63 6.05 -17.64
N THR A 127 14.67 5.68 -18.91
CA THR A 127 15.76 4.91 -19.52
C THR A 127 16.05 5.45 -20.91
N SER A 128 17.33 5.52 -21.26
CA SER A 128 17.80 5.89 -22.60
C SER A 128 18.98 5.02 -22.96
N LEU A 129 18.90 4.29 -24.09
CA LEU A 129 19.92 3.33 -24.49
C LEU A 129 20.37 3.59 -25.92
N VAL A 130 21.65 3.38 -26.17
CA VAL A 130 22.23 3.27 -27.51
C VAL A 130 22.93 1.92 -27.62
N PHE A 131 22.53 1.13 -28.61
CA PHE A 131 23.14 -0.15 -28.93
C PHE A 131 23.96 -0.06 -30.19
N ARG A 132 25.15 -0.64 -30.13
CA ARG A 132 25.95 -0.97 -31.30
C ARG A 132 25.89 -2.48 -31.51
N VAL A 133 25.18 -2.90 -32.56
CA VAL A 133 25.07 -4.32 -32.92
C VAL A 133 25.94 -4.54 -34.14
N GLN A 134 26.96 -5.40 -34.03
CA GLN A 134 27.90 -5.66 -35.12
C GLN A 134 28.33 -7.12 -35.16
N PRO A 135 28.88 -7.62 -36.28
CA PRO A 135 29.48 -8.95 -36.31
C PRO A 135 30.55 -9.11 -35.23
N ARG A 136 30.70 -10.33 -34.69
CA ARG A 136 31.73 -10.64 -33.69
C ARG A 136 33.14 -10.44 -34.29
N PRO A 137 33.91 -9.46 -33.81
CA PRO A 137 35.25 -9.23 -34.32
C PRO A 137 36.24 -10.28 -33.78
N PRO A 138 37.48 -10.33 -34.31
CA PRO A 138 38.57 -11.10 -33.71
C PRO A 138 38.79 -10.75 -32.23
N ALA A 139 39.34 -11.69 -31.46
CA ALA A 139 39.44 -11.58 -29.99
C ALA A 139 40.27 -10.37 -29.51
N ASP A 140 41.32 -10.00 -30.25
CA ASP A 140 42.15 -8.83 -29.93
C ASP A 140 41.39 -7.52 -30.14
N GLU A 141 40.61 -7.42 -31.22
CA GLU A 141 39.75 -6.26 -31.48
C GLU A 141 38.58 -6.20 -30.51
N MET A 142 37.97 -7.35 -30.17
CA MET A 142 36.95 -7.42 -29.11
C MET A 142 37.47 -6.83 -27.81
N THR A 143 38.65 -7.25 -27.37
CA THR A 143 39.26 -6.80 -26.12
C THR A 143 39.51 -5.29 -26.15
N ARG A 144 40.05 -4.76 -27.26
CA ARG A 144 40.21 -3.30 -27.44
C ARG A 144 38.88 -2.57 -27.37
N ASN A 145 37.87 -3.03 -28.10
CA ASN A 145 36.54 -2.43 -28.09
C ASN A 145 35.92 -2.41 -26.68
N LEU A 146 36.06 -3.49 -25.90
CA LEU A 146 35.56 -3.55 -24.53
C LEU A 146 36.24 -2.52 -23.61
N VAL A 147 37.56 -2.34 -23.76
CA VAL A 147 38.35 -1.37 -22.98
C VAL A 147 38.05 0.07 -23.40
N ASP A 148 37.99 0.32 -24.71
CA ASP A 148 37.83 1.68 -25.25
C ASP A 148 36.40 2.21 -25.07
N TRP A 149 35.39 1.33 -25.08
CA TRP A 149 34.00 1.76 -25.09
C TRP A 149 33.39 1.83 -23.68
N PHE A 150 33.87 1.04 -22.72
CA PHE A 150 33.20 0.85 -21.44
C PHE A 150 34.10 1.12 -20.23
N VAL A 151 33.47 1.46 -19.11
CA VAL A 151 34.14 1.64 -17.82
C VAL A 151 34.42 0.27 -17.17
N PRO A 152 35.68 -0.13 -16.93
CA PRO A 152 36.03 -1.49 -16.48
C PRO A 152 35.38 -1.92 -15.16
N GLU A 153 35.18 -1.01 -14.21
CA GLU A 153 34.69 -1.33 -12.86
C GLU A 153 33.25 -1.85 -12.83
N SER A 154 32.45 -1.48 -13.82
CA SER A 154 31.03 -1.85 -13.93
C SER A 154 30.71 -2.64 -15.20
N LEU A 155 31.72 -2.94 -16.03
CA LEU A 155 31.56 -3.71 -17.26
C LEU A 155 31.09 -5.14 -16.94
N ALA A 156 29.97 -5.52 -17.54
CA ALA A 156 29.48 -6.88 -17.64
C ALA A 156 29.57 -7.35 -19.10
N VAL A 157 30.10 -8.56 -19.31
CA VAL A 157 30.23 -9.18 -20.62
C VAL A 157 29.79 -10.63 -20.54
N SER A 158 28.98 -11.07 -21.50
CA SER A 158 28.44 -12.43 -21.48
C SER A 158 28.25 -12.98 -22.87
N GLU A 159 28.61 -14.24 -23.03
CA GLU A 159 28.21 -15.03 -24.20
C GLU A 159 26.80 -15.55 -23.95
N VAL A 160 25.90 -15.43 -24.94
CA VAL A 160 24.47 -15.72 -24.75
C VAL A 160 23.91 -16.67 -25.79
N LEU A 161 22.87 -17.41 -25.38
CA LEU A 161 22.10 -18.30 -26.24
C LEU A 161 22.97 -19.28 -27.03
N ASP A 162 23.82 -20.03 -26.34
CA ASP A 162 24.70 -21.05 -26.92
C ASP A 162 25.66 -20.46 -27.97
N GLY A 163 26.36 -19.38 -27.62
CA GLY A 163 27.36 -18.73 -28.49
C GLY A 163 26.80 -17.88 -29.63
N SER A 164 25.53 -17.51 -29.58
CA SER A 164 24.90 -16.71 -30.63
C SER A 164 25.40 -15.26 -30.68
N ALA A 165 25.77 -14.71 -29.54
CA ALA A 165 26.34 -13.37 -29.45
C ALA A 165 27.14 -13.22 -28.17
N VAL A 166 28.05 -12.24 -28.16
CA VAL A 166 28.63 -11.67 -26.94
C VAL A 166 27.98 -10.32 -26.71
N MET A 167 27.41 -10.09 -25.54
CA MET A 167 26.84 -8.81 -25.14
C MET A 167 27.71 -8.13 -24.10
N ALA A 168 27.79 -6.81 -24.14
CA ALA A 168 28.58 -6.00 -23.21
C ALA A 168 27.87 -4.70 -22.84
N GLY A 169 28.02 -4.28 -21.58
CA GLY A 169 27.54 -2.99 -21.09
C GLY A 169 28.09 -2.68 -19.71
N ASP A 170 28.19 -1.38 -19.37
CA ASP A 170 28.73 -0.92 -18.08
C ASP A 170 27.68 -0.30 -17.15
N PHE A 171 26.42 -0.24 -17.60
CA PHE A 171 25.29 0.33 -16.87
C PHE A 171 25.47 1.79 -16.44
N ARG A 172 26.36 2.54 -17.11
CA ARG A 172 26.61 3.95 -16.85
C ARG A 172 25.95 4.82 -17.89
N ILE A 173 25.42 5.95 -17.44
CA ILE A 173 24.95 7.02 -18.32
C ILE A 173 26.18 7.77 -18.82
N ASP A 174 26.32 7.86 -20.14
CA ASP A 174 27.38 8.59 -20.81
C ASP A 174 27.15 10.12 -20.77
N PRO A 175 28.09 10.95 -21.25
CA PRO A 175 27.91 12.40 -21.28
C PRO A 175 26.74 12.90 -22.15
N ALA A 176 26.25 12.10 -23.10
CA ALA A 176 25.07 12.42 -23.91
C ALA A 176 23.76 12.03 -23.21
N GLY A 177 23.83 11.33 -22.06
CA GLY A 177 22.66 10.95 -21.29
C GLY A 177 22.12 9.55 -21.61
N HIS A 178 22.92 8.70 -22.25
CA HIS A 178 22.53 7.36 -22.68
C HIS A 178 23.37 6.27 -22.03
N MET A 179 22.74 5.13 -21.71
CA MET A 179 23.46 3.90 -21.40
C MET A 179 23.83 3.18 -22.68
N ARG A 180 25.02 2.59 -22.71
CA ARG A 180 25.61 2.01 -23.92
C ARG A 180 25.67 0.49 -23.80
N PHE A 181 25.31 -0.19 -24.88
CA PHE A 181 25.40 -1.64 -24.97
C PHE A 181 25.96 -2.08 -26.32
N ALA A 182 26.90 -3.02 -26.31
CA ALA A 182 27.39 -3.65 -27.53
C ALA A 182 26.83 -5.08 -27.63
N VAL A 183 26.44 -5.47 -28.84
CA VAL A 183 26.05 -6.85 -29.15
C VAL A 183 26.86 -7.32 -30.34
N PHE A 184 27.77 -8.24 -30.09
CA PHE A 184 28.67 -8.82 -31.06
C PHE A 184 28.11 -10.16 -31.55
N VAL A 185 27.57 -10.17 -32.76
CA VAL A 185 26.75 -11.26 -33.30
C VAL A 185 27.62 -12.30 -34.00
N SER A 186 27.47 -13.58 -33.63
CA SER A 186 28.13 -14.69 -34.31
C SER A 186 27.55 -14.92 -35.73
N PRO A 187 28.33 -15.42 -36.70
CA PRO A 187 27.92 -15.51 -38.10
C PRO A 187 26.60 -16.25 -38.37
N GLU A 188 26.32 -17.33 -37.63
CA GLU A 188 25.12 -18.16 -37.83
C GLU A 188 23.85 -17.58 -37.17
N THR A 189 23.95 -16.46 -36.47
CA THR A 189 22.85 -15.91 -35.66
C THR A 189 21.81 -15.20 -36.53
N GLY A 190 20.62 -15.80 -36.62
CA GLY A 190 19.50 -15.23 -37.38
C GLY A 190 18.94 -13.91 -36.81
N SER A 191 18.35 -13.08 -37.67
CA SER A 191 17.91 -11.71 -37.35
C SER A 191 16.86 -11.60 -36.23
N ARG A 192 15.97 -12.59 -36.13
CA ARG A 192 14.99 -12.69 -35.02
C ARG A 192 15.69 -12.92 -33.67
N ARG A 193 16.81 -13.66 -33.65
CA ARG A 193 17.56 -13.92 -32.41
C ARG A 193 18.28 -12.65 -31.96
N VAL A 194 18.88 -11.91 -32.88
CA VAL A 194 19.49 -10.59 -32.59
C VAL A 194 18.47 -9.63 -31.98
N GLY A 195 17.31 -9.47 -32.62
CA GLY A 195 16.28 -8.56 -32.09
C GLY A 195 15.70 -9.01 -30.75
N ARG A 196 15.63 -10.32 -30.46
CA ARG A 196 15.29 -10.83 -29.13
C ARG A 196 16.34 -10.49 -28.07
N ILE A 197 17.64 -10.55 -28.40
CA ILE A 197 18.70 -10.17 -27.48
C ILE A 197 18.59 -8.67 -27.14
N VAL A 198 18.50 -7.82 -28.17
CA VAL A 198 18.40 -6.37 -27.98
C VAL A 198 17.13 -5.98 -27.21
N GLN A 199 15.97 -6.53 -27.57
CA GLN A 199 14.72 -6.28 -26.83
C GLN A 199 14.86 -6.69 -25.36
N ARG A 200 15.48 -7.85 -25.06
CA ARG A 200 15.68 -8.29 -23.67
C ARG A 200 16.58 -7.35 -22.90
N LEU A 201 17.65 -6.83 -23.51
CA LEU A 201 18.50 -5.83 -22.87
C LEU A 201 17.72 -4.53 -22.59
N CYS A 202 16.87 -4.08 -23.52
CA CYS A 202 16.00 -2.93 -23.30
C CYS A 202 15.01 -3.17 -22.14
N GLU A 203 14.44 -4.37 -22.07
CA GLU A 203 13.52 -4.78 -21.02
C GLU A 203 14.22 -4.88 -19.65
N ILE A 204 15.40 -5.51 -19.58
CA ILE A 204 16.22 -5.58 -18.36
C ILE A 204 16.46 -4.17 -17.83
N GLU A 205 16.90 -3.26 -18.70
CA GLU A 205 17.21 -1.89 -18.31
C GLU A 205 15.99 -1.08 -17.89
N THR A 206 14.89 -1.22 -18.62
CA THR A 206 13.64 -0.55 -18.29
C THR A 206 13.08 -1.05 -16.95
N TYR A 207 13.02 -2.37 -16.74
CA TYR A 207 12.48 -2.95 -15.52
C TYR A 207 13.39 -2.69 -14.30
N ARG A 208 14.71 -2.74 -14.47
CA ARG A 208 15.69 -2.35 -13.45
C ARG A 208 15.49 -0.87 -13.06
N ALA A 209 15.36 0.04 -14.02
CA ALA A 209 15.16 1.45 -13.70
C ALA A 209 13.80 1.68 -13.00
N MET A 210 12.74 1.00 -13.47
CA MET A 210 11.40 1.09 -12.89
C MET A 210 11.31 0.54 -11.46
N SER A 211 11.98 -0.58 -11.16
CA SER A 211 12.03 -1.14 -9.81
C SER A 211 12.87 -0.28 -8.86
N MET A 212 13.95 0.36 -9.35
CA MET A 212 14.77 1.28 -8.55
C MET A 212 14.01 2.54 -8.10
N LEU A 213 12.90 2.92 -8.76
CA LEU A 213 11.99 3.95 -8.23
C LEU A 213 11.37 3.53 -6.90
N GLY A 214 11.12 2.24 -6.70
CA GLY A 214 10.70 1.66 -5.43
C GLY A 214 11.74 1.85 -4.34
N PHE A 215 13.02 1.62 -4.66
CA PHE A 215 14.13 1.83 -3.71
C PHE A 215 14.24 3.28 -3.24
N SER A 216 14.15 4.25 -4.15
CA SER A 216 14.11 5.68 -3.80
C SER A 216 12.96 5.99 -2.84
N ARG A 217 11.79 5.41 -3.07
CA ARG A 217 10.62 5.57 -2.21
C ARG A 217 10.81 4.92 -0.84
N SER A 218 11.37 3.72 -0.79
CA SER A 218 11.68 3.02 0.46
C SER A 218 12.58 3.84 1.36
N ARG A 219 13.65 4.43 0.82
CA ARG A 219 14.56 5.29 1.60
C ARG A 219 13.83 6.46 2.26
N ARG A 220 12.89 7.11 1.55
CA ARG A 220 12.08 8.20 2.13
C ARG A 220 11.11 7.70 3.21
N LEU A 221 10.59 6.49 3.07
CA LEU A 221 9.67 5.91 4.03
C LEU A 221 10.39 5.39 5.28
N SER A 222 11.63 4.90 5.16
CA SER A 222 12.38 4.31 6.27
C SER A 222 12.52 5.25 7.46
N ASP A 223 12.80 6.54 7.22
CA ASP A 223 12.95 7.54 8.29
C ASP A 223 11.62 7.77 9.03
N CYS A 224 10.53 7.92 8.28
CA CYS A 224 9.19 8.08 8.84
C CYS A 224 8.75 6.84 9.64
N ILE A 225 8.97 5.64 9.10
CA ILE A 225 8.69 4.38 9.79
C ILE A 225 9.48 4.27 11.09
N GLY A 226 10.76 4.69 11.09
CA GLY A 226 11.58 4.73 12.30
C GLY A 226 10.99 5.62 13.38
N GLY A 227 10.58 6.84 13.03
CA GLY A 227 9.94 7.77 13.97
C GLY A 227 8.62 7.23 14.55
N LEU A 228 7.75 6.66 13.70
CA LEU A 228 6.48 6.07 14.12
C LEU A 228 6.65 4.84 15.02
N ASP A 229 7.68 4.02 14.77
CA ASP A 229 8.01 2.84 15.59
C ASP A 229 8.47 3.22 17.00
N THR A 230 9.31 4.26 17.11
CA THR A 230 9.70 4.83 18.41
C THR A 230 8.49 5.39 19.15
N HIS A 231 7.67 6.21 18.49
CA HIS A 231 6.48 6.80 19.11
C HIS A 231 5.50 5.72 19.58
N LEU A 232 5.24 4.70 18.75
CA LEU A 232 4.38 3.57 19.14
C LEU A 232 4.93 2.81 20.34
N SER A 233 6.25 2.62 20.41
CA SER A 233 6.89 1.94 21.54
C SER A 233 6.79 2.75 22.83
N GLU A 234 6.96 4.08 22.76
CA GLU A 234 6.78 4.98 23.90
C GLU A 234 5.33 4.97 24.42
N MET A 235 4.33 5.03 23.52
CA MET A 235 2.93 4.92 23.91
C MET A 235 2.61 3.60 24.59
N MET A 236 3.16 2.48 24.10
CA MET A 236 2.97 1.17 24.72
C MET A 236 3.52 1.13 26.16
N VAL A 237 4.63 1.81 26.45
CA VAL A 237 5.18 1.95 27.80
C VAL A 237 4.30 2.85 28.68
N GLN A 238 3.79 3.96 28.14
CA GLN A 238 2.88 4.84 28.88
C GLN A 238 1.56 4.14 29.21
N MET A 239 1.06 3.28 28.32
CA MET A 239 -0.12 2.45 28.57
C MET A 239 0.10 1.53 29.77
N THR A 240 1.24 0.84 29.89
CA THR A 240 1.50 -0.05 31.02
C THR A 240 1.82 0.70 32.31
N GLY A 241 2.43 1.89 32.23
CA GLY A 241 2.82 2.70 33.38
C GLY A 241 1.70 3.51 34.06
N GLY A 242 0.52 3.64 33.43
CA GLY A 242 -0.63 4.35 34.03
C GLY A 242 -0.45 5.87 34.17
N GLN A 243 0.54 6.45 33.47
CA GLN A 243 0.94 7.86 33.63
C GLN A 243 0.05 8.85 32.86
N MET A 244 -0.78 8.38 31.93
CA MET A 244 -1.65 9.21 31.07
C MET A 244 -3.11 8.70 31.06
N PRO A 245 -4.10 9.59 30.92
CA PRO A 245 -5.50 9.19 30.71
C PRO A 245 -5.63 8.33 29.45
N ALA A 246 -6.27 7.16 29.59
CA ALA A 246 -6.36 6.14 28.54
C ALA A 246 -7.00 6.67 27.24
N ASP A 247 -7.95 7.59 27.37
CA ASP A 247 -8.66 8.31 26.31
C ASP A 247 -7.73 9.23 25.48
N LYS A 248 -6.75 9.89 26.11
CA LYS A 248 -5.74 10.68 25.38
C LYS A 248 -4.77 9.77 24.61
N THR A 249 -4.30 8.71 25.27
CA THR A 249 -3.42 7.72 24.65
C THR A 249 -4.10 7.03 23.46
N LEU A 250 -5.40 6.76 23.56
CA LEU A 250 -6.19 6.14 22.49
C LEU A 250 -6.27 7.03 21.26
N SER A 251 -6.50 8.33 21.45
CA SER A 251 -6.58 9.29 20.36
C SER A 251 -5.26 9.40 19.58
N GLN A 252 -4.13 9.42 20.30
CA GLN A 252 -2.79 9.44 19.69
C GLN A 252 -2.50 8.15 18.92
N LEU A 253 -2.86 7.00 19.50
CA LEU A 253 -2.65 5.69 18.89
C LEU A 253 -3.48 5.52 17.62
N LEU A 254 -4.75 5.95 17.63
CA LEU A 254 -5.60 5.95 16.43
C LEU A 254 -5.04 6.84 15.32
N THR A 255 -4.43 7.98 15.68
CA THR A 255 -3.76 8.87 14.73
C THR A 255 -2.59 8.17 14.06
N ILE A 256 -1.69 7.55 14.84
CA ILE A 256 -0.54 6.81 14.31
C ILE A 256 -0.98 5.60 13.48
N SER A 257 -2.00 4.88 13.92
CA SER A 257 -2.60 3.77 13.17
C SER A 257 -3.12 4.25 11.81
N ALA A 258 -3.85 5.36 11.77
CA ALA A 258 -4.36 5.93 10.53
C ALA A 258 -3.23 6.42 9.59
N GLU A 259 -2.17 7.02 10.14
CA GLU A 259 -1.00 7.43 9.37
C GLU A 259 -0.27 6.24 8.74
N LEU A 260 -0.05 5.16 9.50
CA LEU A 260 0.57 3.91 9.02
C LEU A 260 -0.26 3.25 7.92
N GLU A 261 -1.58 3.15 8.11
CA GLU A 261 -2.50 2.62 7.10
C GLU A 261 -2.50 3.46 5.83
N ALA A 262 -2.54 4.79 5.97
CA ALA A 262 -2.47 5.70 4.82
C ALA A 262 -1.12 5.57 4.08
N MET A 263 -0.01 5.40 4.80
CA MET A 263 1.31 5.15 4.21
C MET A 263 1.36 3.82 3.47
N ALA A 264 0.81 2.75 4.06
CA ALA A 264 0.73 1.43 3.46
C ALA A 264 -0.12 1.46 2.19
N ALA A 265 -1.33 2.00 2.26
CA ALA A 265 -2.25 2.11 1.12
C ALA A 265 -1.64 2.91 -0.04
N ARG A 266 -1.02 4.07 0.25
CA ARG A 266 -0.37 4.89 -0.79
C ARG A 266 0.82 4.19 -1.46
N SER A 267 1.48 3.27 -0.75
CA SER A 267 2.75 2.67 -1.20
C SER A 267 2.58 1.25 -1.75
N ALA A 268 1.46 0.59 -1.47
CA ALA A 268 1.15 -0.78 -1.89
C ALA A 268 1.38 -1.01 -3.39
N PHE A 269 0.82 -0.15 -4.25
CA PHE A 269 1.01 -0.28 -5.70
C PHE A 269 2.49 -0.22 -6.09
N ARG A 270 3.27 0.72 -5.52
CA ARG A 270 4.68 0.87 -5.88
C ARG A 270 5.52 -0.31 -5.39
N PHE A 271 5.26 -0.83 -4.19
CA PHE A 271 5.95 -2.02 -3.69
C PHE A 271 5.63 -3.25 -4.53
N GLY A 272 4.34 -3.50 -4.83
CA GLY A 272 3.91 -4.58 -5.71
C GLY A 272 4.52 -4.47 -7.12
N ALA A 273 4.50 -3.28 -7.73
CA ALA A 273 5.13 -3.02 -9.02
C ALA A 273 6.65 -3.25 -8.97
N THR A 274 7.33 -2.83 -7.90
CA THR A 274 8.78 -3.03 -7.75
C THR A 274 9.14 -4.51 -7.72
N SER A 275 8.42 -5.31 -6.93
CA SER A 275 8.61 -6.77 -6.87
C SER A 275 8.29 -7.45 -8.20
N ALA A 276 7.27 -6.98 -8.93
CA ALA A 276 6.96 -7.49 -10.27
C ALA A 276 8.06 -7.17 -11.29
N TYR A 277 8.59 -5.94 -11.27
CA TYR A 277 9.68 -5.54 -12.15
C TYR A 277 10.99 -6.25 -11.82
N GLU A 278 11.31 -6.48 -10.54
CA GLU A 278 12.43 -7.31 -10.11
C GLU A 278 12.34 -8.72 -10.69
N ALA A 279 11.19 -9.39 -10.52
CA ALA A 279 10.98 -10.72 -11.09
C ALA A 279 11.13 -10.74 -12.62
N LEU A 280 10.71 -9.67 -13.31
CA LEU A 280 10.89 -9.53 -14.75
C LEU A 280 12.38 -9.37 -15.13
N VAL A 281 13.17 -8.61 -14.37
CA VAL A 281 14.63 -8.50 -14.59
C VAL A 281 15.26 -9.89 -14.53
N ASP A 282 15.02 -10.64 -13.45
CA ASP A 282 15.57 -11.99 -13.25
C ASP A 282 15.15 -12.95 -14.36
N GLN A 283 13.87 -12.90 -14.75
CA GLN A 283 13.34 -13.72 -15.83
C GLN A 283 14.04 -13.40 -17.17
N ARG A 284 14.24 -12.11 -17.48
CA ARG A 284 14.86 -11.70 -18.75
C ARG A 284 16.33 -12.06 -18.81
N ILE A 285 17.06 -11.91 -17.71
CA ILE A 285 18.45 -12.34 -17.58
C ILE A 285 18.55 -13.86 -17.73
N SER A 286 17.74 -14.62 -16.99
CA SER A 286 17.74 -16.10 -17.06
C SER A 286 17.49 -16.61 -18.48
N LEU A 287 16.58 -15.96 -19.21
CA LEU A 287 16.25 -16.31 -20.59
C LEU A 287 17.39 -16.05 -21.59
N LEU A 288 18.37 -15.21 -21.28
CA LEU A 288 19.57 -14.99 -22.11
C LEU A 288 20.51 -16.20 -22.06
N ARG A 289 20.40 -17.06 -21.04
CA ARG A 289 21.27 -18.24 -20.85
C ARG A 289 22.75 -17.82 -20.95
N GLU A 290 23.12 -16.89 -20.06
CA GLU A 290 24.45 -16.29 -20.05
C GLU A 290 25.53 -17.29 -19.65
N GLU A 291 26.65 -17.24 -20.36
CA GLU A 291 27.90 -17.89 -20.02
C GLU A 291 28.99 -16.84 -19.81
N ARG A 292 29.99 -17.17 -18.99
CA ARG A 292 31.11 -16.27 -18.71
C ARG A 292 31.94 -16.08 -19.97
N TYR A 293 32.28 -14.83 -20.26
CA TYR A 293 33.18 -14.48 -21.35
C TYR A 293 34.54 -14.06 -20.78
N GLU A 294 35.62 -14.82 -21.04
CA GLU A 294 37.02 -14.45 -20.77
C GLU A 294 37.30 -13.84 -19.36
N GLY A 295 36.59 -14.33 -18.33
CA GLY A 295 36.77 -13.86 -16.94
C GLY A 295 35.98 -12.61 -16.55
N TYR A 296 35.27 -11.96 -17.47
CA TYR A 296 34.35 -10.86 -17.14
C TYR A 296 33.16 -11.35 -16.29
N GLN A 297 32.63 -10.47 -15.45
CA GLN A 297 31.36 -10.71 -14.76
C GLN A 297 30.22 -10.71 -15.79
N ASN A 298 29.21 -11.56 -15.59
CA ASN A 298 28.01 -11.55 -16.43
C ASN A 298 26.95 -10.55 -15.90
N PHE A 299 25.83 -10.38 -16.61
CA PHE A 299 24.80 -9.43 -16.19
C PHE A 299 24.10 -9.93 -14.92
N ALA A 300 23.87 -11.24 -14.78
CA ALA A 300 23.36 -11.84 -13.55
C ALA A 300 24.22 -11.50 -12.31
N ASP A 301 25.54 -11.68 -12.40
CA ASP A 301 26.51 -11.37 -11.34
C ASP A 301 26.50 -9.87 -11.01
N PHE A 302 26.39 -9.02 -12.04
CA PHE A 302 26.28 -7.58 -11.86
C PHE A 302 25.01 -7.23 -11.07
N MET A 303 23.85 -7.77 -11.47
CA MET A 303 22.57 -7.52 -10.78
C MET A 303 22.59 -8.05 -9.35
N LEU A 304 23.09 -9.26 -9.15
CA LEU A 304 23.18 -9.88 -7.82
C LEU A 304 23.98 -9.03 -6.82
N ARG A 305 25.03 -8.35 -7.28
CA ARG A 305 25.90 -7.54 -6.42
C ARG A 305 25.42 -6.11 -6.24
N ARG A 306 24.85 -5.48 -7.29
CA ARG A 306 24.61 -4.03 -7.34
C ARG A 306 23.14 -3.63 -7.35
N TYR A 307 22.25 -4.54 -7.75
CA TYR A 307 20.81 -4.29 -7.87
C TYR A 307 20.02 -4.98 -6.75
N GLU A 308 20.28 -6.26 -6.52
CA GLU A 308 19.59 -7.08 -5.50
C GLU A 308 19.57 -6.47 -4.08
N PRO A 309 20.67 -5.88 -3.56
CA PRO A 309 20.63 -5.23 -2.24
C PRO A 309 19.58 -4.11 -2.13
N ALA A 310 19.34 -3.37 -3.22
CA ALA A 310 18.31 -2.34 -3.25
C ALA A 310 16.91 -2.97 -3.16
N MET A 311 16.66 -4.07 -3.86
CA MET A 311 15.37 -4.76 -3.81
C MET A 311 15.09 -5.40 -2.45
N ARG A 312 16.12 -5.96 -1.79
CA ARG A 312 16.00 -6.43 -0.40
C ARG A 312 15.62 -5.30 0.56
N THR A 313 16.15 -4.10 0.34
CA THR A 313 15.77 -2.91 1.14
C THR A 313 14.31 -2.52 0.91
N VAL A 314 13.82 -2.64 -0.32
CA VAL A 314 12.40 -2.41 -0.63
C VAL A 314 11.52 -3.41 0.11
N LYS A 315 11.80 -4.71 -0.02
CA LYS A 315 11.06 -5.79 0.64
C LYS A 315 11.06 -5.65 2.16
N SER A 316 12.21 -5.32 2.76
CA SER A 316 12.31 -5.14 4.21
C SER A 316 11.53 -3.92 4.70
N THR A 317 11.52 -2.83 3.93
CA THR A 317 10.75 -1.62 4.27
C THR A 317 9.25 -1.88 4.18
N GLU A 318 8.79 -2.57 3.13
CA GLU A 318 7.39 -3.00 2.99
C GLU A 318 6.95 -3.89 4.16
N ALA A 319 7.74 -4.92 4.47
CA ALA A 319 7.46 -5.82 5.59
C ALA A 319 7.42 -5.07 6.94
N ARG A 320 8.38 -4.15 7.18
CA ARG A 320 8.42 -3.34 8.41
C ARG A 320 7.19 -2.46 8.53
N LEU A 321 6.74 -1.82 7.44
CA LEU A 321 5.54 -1.01 7.43
C LEU A 321 4.30 -1.83 7.80
N GLY A 322 4.15 -3.03 7.22
CA GLY A 322 3.05 -3.95 7.54
C GLY A 322 3.07 -4.42 8.99
N ILE A 323 4.24 -4.81 9.52
CA ILE A 323 4.39 -5.21 10.93
C ILE A 323 4.02 -4.07 11.87
N LEU A 324 4.45 -2.83 11.55
CA LEU A 324 4.19 -1.66 12.38
C LEU A 324 2.71 -1.27 12.38
N ALA A 325 2.05 -1.30 11.21
CA ALA A 325 0.61 -1.09 11.10
C ALA A 325 -0.18 -2.12 11.93
N ASP A 326 0.17 -3.41 11.84
CA ASP A 326 -0.50 -4.45 12.62
C ASP A 326 -0.24 -4.31 14.13
N ARG A 327 0.98 -3.90 14.53
CA ARG A 327 1.30 -3.58 15.93
C ARG A 327 0.45 -2.42 16.45
N ALA A 328 0.30 -1.34 15.67
CA ALA A 328 -0.53 -0.20 16.03
C ALA A 328 -2.00 -0.62 16.18
N ARG A 329 -2.55 -1.36 15.20
CA ARG A 329 -3.91 -1.88 15.25
C ARG A 329 -4.18 -2.70 16.52
N ARG A 330 -3.30 -3.65 16.84
CA ARG A 330 -3.43 -4.48 18.06
C ARG A 330 -3.34 -3.65 19.34
N ALA A 331 -2.45 -2.67 19.39
CA ALA A 331 -2.32 -1.78 20.54
C ALA A 331 -3.61 -0.96 20.77
N GLY A 332 -4.24 -0.51 19.68
CA GLY A 332 -5.53 0.19 19.72
C GLY A 332 -6.66 -0.68 20.28
N GLU A 333 -6.75 -1.93 19.83
CA GLU A 333 -7.74 -2.89 20.34
C GLU A 333 -7.57 -3.19 21.84
N LEU A 334 -6.32 -3.36 22.30
CA LEU A 334 -6.03 -3.58 23.72
C LEU A 334 -6.41 -2.37 24.58
N LEU A 335 -6.10 -1.16 24.11
CA LEU A 335 -6.43 0.06 24.83
C LEU A 335 -7.94 0.29 24.89
N ARG A 336 -8.66 0.03 23.80
CA ARG A 336 -10.13 0.06 23.76
C ARG A 336 -10.73 -0.90 24.79
N THR A 337 -10.24 -2.15 24.80
CA THR A 337 -10.67 -3.16 25.78
C THR A 337 -10.45 -2.69 27.21
N ARG A 338 -9.29 -2.09 27.51
CA ARG A 338 -9.01 -1.53 28.84
C ARG A 338 -9.96 -0.39 29.22
N VAL A 339 -10.20 0.55 28.32
CA VAL A 339 -11.13 1.68 28.55
C VAL A 339 -12.54 1.16 28.82
N ASP A 340 -13.00 0.14 28.09
CA ASP A 340 -14.32 -0.46 28.28
C ASP A 340 -14.42 -1.15 29.65
N VAL A 341 -13.36 -1.83 30.11
CA VAL A 341 -13.28 -2.43 31.45
C VAL A 341 -13.28 -1.35 32.55
N GLU A 342 -12.49 -0.29 32.41
CA GLU A 342 -12.44 0.82 33.38
C GLU A 342 -13.81 1.54 33.49
N ARG A 343 -14.49 1.76 32.36
CA ARG A 343 -15.86 2.32 32.33
C ARG A 343 -16.87 1.38 32.99
N SER A 344 -16.78 0.08 32.75
CA SER A 344 -17.65 -0.91 33.39
C SER A 344 -17.47 -0.92 34.92
N ALA A 345 -16.22 -0.87 35.39
CA ALA A 345 -15.90 -0.77 36.81
C ALA A 345 -16.45 0.53 37.45
N GLN A 346 -16.35 1.67 36.76
CA GLN A 346 -16.94 2.94 37.21
C GLN A 346 -18.47 2.85 37.30
N ASN A 347 -19.14 2.28 36.29
CA ASN A 347 -20.58 2.08 36.29
C ASN A 347 -21.03 1.17 37.44
N GLN A 348 -20.32 0.07 37.69
CA GLN A 348 -20.60 -0.83 38.80
C GLN A 348 -20.48 -0.11 40.15
N ALA A 349 -19.41 0.66 40.36
CA ALA A 349 -19.21 1.44 41.58
C ALA A 349 -20.31 2.49 41.79
N LEU A 350 -20.79 3.11 40.70
CA LEU A 350 -21.90 4.05 40.74
C LEU A 350 -23.21 3.35 41.17
N LEU A 351 -23.52 2.21 40.57
CA LEU A 351 -24.70 1.40 40.92
C LEU A 351 -24.67 0.96 42.38
N GLU A 352 -23.52 0.49 42.89
CA GLU A 352 -23.37 0.16 44.32
C GLU A 352 -23.56 1.37 45.23
N SER A 353 -23.11 2.56 44.81
CA SER A 353 -23.33 3.78 45.58
C SER A 353 -24.81 4.17 45.62
N MET A 354 -25.54 3.94 44.52
CA MET A 354 -26.98 4.18 44.43
C MET A 354 -27.75 3.20 45.30
N ASP A 355 -27.39 1.92 45.26
CA ASP A 355 -28.01 0.86 46.06
C ASP A 355 -27.85 1.14 47.56
N ARG A 356 -26.64 1.50 48.00
CA ARG A 356 -26.38 1.94 49.39
C ARG A 356 -27.23 3.15 49.79
N ARG A 357 -27.41 4.13 48.90
CA ARG A 357 -28.25 5.30 49.17
C ARG A 357 -29.74 4.94 49.23
N ALA A 358 -30.20 4.05 48.36
CA ALA A 358 -31.57 3.56 48.38
C ALA A 358 -31.87 2.79 49.68
N ASP A 359 -30.96 1.92 50.11
CA ASP A 359 -31.07 1.20 51.39
C ASP A 359 -31.13 2.15 52.59
N LEU A 360 -30.30 3.19 52.60
CA LEU A 360 -30.34 4.24 53.62
C LEU A 360 -31.67 5.01 53.62
N ALA A 361 -32.17 5.37 52.44
CA ALA A 361 -33.46 6.04 52.30
C ALA A 361 -34.62 5.15 52.79
N LEU A 362 -34.59 3.85 52.47
CA LEU A 362 -35.56 2.87 52.95
C LEU A 362 -35.53 2.76 54.48
N ARG A 363 -34.34 2.67 55.10
CA ARG A 363 -34.21 2.64 56.56
C ARG A 363 -34.77 3.90 57.21
N LEU A 364 -34.43 5.08 56.70
CA LEU A 364 -34.96 6.35 57.20
C LEU A 364 -36.48 6.41 57.07
N GLN A 365 -37.03 6.01 55.92
CA GLN A 365 -38.48 5.95 55.70
C GLN A 365 -39.15 5.01 56.71
N THR A 366 -38.60 3.80 56.90
CA THR A 366 -39.13 2.82 57.87
C THR A 366 -39.10 3.38 59.29
N THR A 367 -38.10 4.20 59.62
CA THR A 367 -37.96 4.85 60.92
C THR A 367 -39.03 5.93 61.12
N VAL A 368 -39.27 6.77 60.10
CA VAL A 368 -40.34 7.80 60.11
C VAL A 368 -41.73 7.14 60.17
N GLU A 369 -41.93 6.06 59.44
CA GLU A 369 -43.17 5.26 59.49
C GLU A 369 -43.38 4.56 60.85
N GLY A 370 -42.31 4.23 61.57
CA GLY A 370 -42.40 3.77 62.96
C GLY A 370 -42.92 4.87 63.89
N LEU A 371 -42.40 6.09 63.72
CA LEU A 371 -42.83 7.26 64.49
C LEU A 371 -44.28 7.67 64.17
N SER A 372 -44.74 7.50 62.92
CA SER A 372 -46.11 7.83 62.54
C SER A 372 -47.16 6.99 63.26
N VAL A 373 -46.84 5.76 63.71
CA VAL A 373 -47.75 4.95 64.53
C VAL A 373 -48.10 5.69 65.83
N VAL A 374 -47.13 6.37 66.45
CA VAL A 374 -47.35 7.14 67.68
C VAL A 374 -48.27 8.33 67.39
N ALA A 375 -47.96 9.11 66.34
CA ALA A 375 -48.74 10.28 65.95
C ALA A 375 -50.19 9.91 65.56
N ILE A 376 -50.38 8.91 64.70
CA ILE A 376 -51.70 8.42 64.27
C ILE A 376 -52.48 7.87 65.45
N SER A 377 -51.82 7.12 66.36
CA SER A 377 -52.48 6.58 67.56
C SER A 377 -52.99 7.69 68.46
N TYR A 378 -52.19 8.73 68.71
CA TYR A 378 -52.59 9.87 69.53
C TYR A 378 -53.85 10.58 68.97
N TYR A 379 -53.85 10.90 67.68
CA TYR A 379 -55.00 11.53 67.03
C TYR A 379 -56.22 10.59 66.98
N SER A 380 -56.03 9.29 66.72
CA SER A 380 -57.12 8.31 66.66
C SER A 380 -57.77 8.11 68.02
N VAL A 381 -56.98 7.98 69.10
CA VAL A 381 -57.50 7.87 70.48
C VAL A 381 -58.31 9.11 70.83
N SER A 382 -57.79 10.30 70.50
CA SER A 382 -58.50 11.57 70.75
C SER A 382 -59.83 11.62 70.00
N LEU A 383 -59.85 11.25 68.71
CA LEU A 383 -61.06 11.27 67.88
C LEU A 383 -62.14 10.29 68.39
N VAL A 384 -61.74 9.05 68.71
CA VAL A 384 -62.67 8.03 69.22
C VAL A 384 -63.16 8.40 70.63
N ALA A 385 -62.30 8.97 71.47
CA ALA A 385 -62.70 9.47 72.78
C ALA A 385 -63.73 10.61 72.68
N TYR A 386 -63.51 11.61 71.79
CA TYR A 386 -64.45 12.69 71.55
C TYR A 386 -65.81 12.19 71.05
N ALA A 387 -65.81 11.23 70.12
CA ALA A 387 -67.04 10.60 69.63
C ALA A 387 -67.75 9.76 70.71
N GLY A 388 -67.00 9.16 71.64
CA GLY A 388 -67.52 8.32 72.72
C GLY A 388 -67.99 9.10 73.96
N TYR A 389 -67.58 10.35 74.17
CA TYR A 389 -67.97 11.14 75.35
C TYR A 389 -69.48 11.30 75.56
N PRO A 390 -70.33 11.53 74.54
CA PRO A 390 -71.78 11.57 74.71
C PRO A 390 -72.34 10.24 75.25
N LEU A 391 -71.77 9.11 74.83
CA LEU A 391 -72.16 7.78 75.27
C LEU A 391 -71.67 7.48 76.70
N ALA A 392 -70.47 7.93 77.06
CA ALA A 392 -69.95 7.78 78.42
C ALA A 392 -70.74 8.59 79.45
N ALA A 393 -71.22 9.78 79.06
CA ALA A 393 -72.11 10.59 79.91
C ALA A 393 -73.43 9.86 80.22
N LEU A 394 -73.96 9.07 79.27
CA LEU A 394 -75.15 8.25 79.45
C LEU A 394 -74.90 6.99 80.32
N LEU A 395 -73.66 6.48 80.33
CA LEU A 395 -73.26 5.27 81.05
C LEU A 395 -72.61 5.55 82.43
N GLY A 396 -72.56 6.82 82.87
CA GLY A 396 -71.98 7.22 84.15
C GLY A 396 -70.45 7.06 84.24
N LEU A 397 -69.75 6.92 83.10
CA LEU A 397 -68.31 6.74 83.05
C LEU A 397 -67.60 8.10 83.02
N SER A 398 -66.54 8.26 83.81
CA SER A 398 -65.69 9.45 83.73
C SER A 398 -64.95 9.51 82.38
N LYS A 399 -64.70 10.73 81.88
CA LYS A 399 -63.94 10.94 80.63
C LYS A 399 -62.56 10.25 80.68
N GLY A 400 -61.92 10.23 81.84
CA GLY A 400 -60.63 9.56 82.05
C GLY A 400 -60.71 8.04 81.90
N THR A 401 -61.71 7.39 82.52
CA THR A 401 -61.89 5.94 82.43
C THR A 401 -62.27 5.48 81.02
N LEU A 402 -63.11 6.22 80.30
CA LEU A 402 -63.42 5.92 78.90
C LEU A 402 -62.15 6.02 78.02
N THR A 403 -61.40 7.11 78.15
CA THR A 403 -60.20 7.34 77.34
C THR A 403 -59.15 6.25 77.61
N ALA A 404 -58.95 5.84 78.87
CA ALA A 404 -58.05 4.74 79.23
C ALA A 404 -58.49 3.40 78.62
N MET A 405 -59.79 3.08 78.66
CA MET A 405 -60.34 1.85 78.05
C MET A 405 -60.21 1.82 76.52
N ILE A 406 -60.34 2.97 75.85
CA ILE A 406 -60.26 3.07 74.38
C ILE A 406 -58.79 3.11 73.89
N THR A 407 -57.88 3.64 74.70
CA THR A 407 -56.47 3.83 74.31
C THR A 407 -55.83 2.51 73.88
N VAL A 408 -55.90 1.47 74.72
CA VAL A 408 -55.28 0.17 74.45
C VAL A 408 -55.80 -0.48 73.15
N PRO A 409 -57.12 -0.65 72.94
CA PRO A 409 -57.63 -1.26 71.72
C PRO A 409 -57.35 -0.41 70.48
N VAL A 410 -57.45 0.92 70.54
CA VAL A 410 -57.18 1.79 69.38
C VAL A 410 -55.71 1.74 68.98
N VAL A 411 -54.77 1.83 69.93
CA VAL A 411 -53.32 1.69 69.65
C VAL A 411 -53.01 0.32 69.04
N ALA A 412 -53.59 -0.75 69.59
CA ALA A 412 -53.42 -2.10 69.04
C ALA A 412 -53.97 -2.23 67.61
N LEU A 413 -55.13 -1.63 67.33
CA LEU A 413 -55.78 -1.66 66.01
C LEU A 413 -54.97 -0.87 64.98
N VAL A 414 -54.48 0.32 65.34
CA VAL A 414 -53.58 1.13 64.49
C VAL A 414 -52.28 0.39 64.22
N TRP A 415 -51.66 -0.23 65.23
CA TRP A 415 -50.45 -1.03 65.05
C TRP A 415 -50.68 -2.23 64.13
N ILE A 416 -51.78 -2.97 64.31
CA ILE A 416 -52.13 -4.11 63.45
C ILE A 416 -52.42 -3.64 62.02
N ALA A 417 -53.14 -2.52 61.84
CA ALA A 417 -53.47 -1.97 60.53
C ALA A 417 -52.20 -1.56 59.76
N VAL A 418 -51.31 -0.80 60.41
CA VAL A 418 -50.01 -0.39 59.82
C VAL A 418 -49.15 -1.63 59.54
N ARG A 419 -49.09 -2.60 60.45
CA ARG A 419 -48.34 -3.86 60.25
C ARG A 419 -48.90 -4.70 59.10
N ARG A 420 -50.23 -4.73 58.91
CA ARG A 420 -50.88 -5.44 57.79
C ARG A 420 -50.63 -4.75 56.44
N ILE A 421 -50.67 -3.42 56.42
CA ILE A 421 -50.34 -2.62 55.22
C ILE A 421 -48.88 -2.87 54.83
N ARG A 422 -47.95 -2.89 55.80
CA ARG A 422 -46.53 -3.24 55.58
C ARG A 422 -46.35 -4.60 54.91
N LYS A 423 -47.06 -5.63 55.38
CA LYS A 423 -46.97 -7.00 54.84
C LYS A 423 -47.56 -7.16 53.42
N LYS A 424 -48.18 -6.12 52.87
CA LYS A 424 -48.73 -6.12 51.50
C LYS A 424 -47.94 -5.25 50.52
N LEU A 425 -47.14 -4.30 51.01
CA LEU A 425 -46.38 -3.35 50.18
C LEU A 425 -44.89 -3.72 50.06
N HIS A 426 -44.37 -4.52 51.00
CA HIS A 426 -43.11 -5.25 50.91
C HIS A 426 -43.40 -6.73 50.74
#